data_AF-A0A3C0RXD6-F1
#
_entry.id   AF-A0A3C0RXD6-F1
#
_cell.length_a   1.000
_cell.length_b   1.000
_cell.length_c   1.000
_cell.angle_alpha   90.00
_cell.angle_beta   90.00
_cell.angle_gamma   90.00
#
_symmetry.space_group_name_H-M   'P 1'
#
loop_
_entity.id
_entity.type
_entity.pdbx_description
1 polymer ?
#
loop_
_entity_poly.entity_id
_entity_poly.type
_entity_poly.pdbx_seq_one_letter_code
_entity_poly.pdbx_strand_id
1 'polypeptide(L)'
;MEFDFFIKLLIVFVPSFFAMLFSNFVIPFIIFITYKKKLFDPIDSRKLHQRSIPRLGGVAFAPIQVFTLALTLVIVYKLRLVHFQIKSWELFPMF
;
A
#
# COMPACT_ATOMS: atom_id res chain seq x y z
N MET A 1 14.19 -12.11 23.34
CA MET A 1 13.22 -12.83 22.50
C MET A 1 11.89 -12.07 22.42
N GLU A 2 11.24 -11.79 23.56
CA GLU A 2 10.01 -10.99 23.62
C GLU A 2 10.14 -9.56 23.04
N PHE A 3 11.23 -8.86 23.36
CA PHE A 3 11.44 -7.48 22.89
C PHE A 3 11.61 -7.40 21.36
N ASP A 4 12.42 -8.28 20.76
CA ASP A 4 12.61 -8.33 19.31
C ASP A 4 11.33 -8.71 18.57
N PHE A 5 10.52 -9.59 19.17
CA PHE A 5 9.21 -9.95 18.63
C PHE A 5 8.28 -8.72 18.61
N PHE A 6 8.22 -7.96 19.71
CA PHE A 6 7.41 -6.75 19.80
C PHE A 6 7.85 -5.68 18.78
N ILE A 7 9.15 -5.48 18.59
CA ILE A 7 9.66 -4.54 17.57
C ILE A 7 9.28 -4.98 16.15
N LYS A 8 9.38 -6.27 15.83
CA LYS A 8 8.95 -6.80 14.53
C LYS A 8 7.45 -6.60 14.31
N LEU A 9 6.64 -6.76 15.35
CA LEU A 9 5.21 -6.49 15.32
C LEU A 9 4.95 -5.02 14.97
N LEU A 10 5.61 -4.09 15.67
CA LEU A 10 5.47 -2.65 15.41
C LEU A 10 5.87 -2.27 13.98
N ILE A 11 6.95 -2.84 13.44
CA ILE A 11 7.41 -2.59 12.07
C ILE A 11 6.35 -2.97 11.03
N VAL A 12 5.49 -3.94 11.31
CA VAL A 12 4.42 -4.37 10.39
C VAL A 12 3.13 -3.58 10.63
N PHE A 13 2.71 -3.47 11.89
CA PHE A 13 1.40 -2.90 12.23
C PHE A 13 1.37 -1.38 12.08
N VAL A 14 2.44 -0.67 12.43
CA VAL A 14 2.47 0.80 12.34
C VAL A 14 2.32 1.28 10.89
N PRO A 15 3.13 0.81 9.91
CA PRO A 15 2.96 1.23 8.52
C PRO A 15 1.62 0.79 7.92
N SER A 16 1.11 -0.40 8.30
CA SER A 16 -0.20 -0.89 7.84
C SER A 16 -1.34 0.02 8.30
N PHE A 17 -1.28 0.50 9.54
CA PHE A 17 -2.24 1.46 10.07
C PHE A 17 -2.16 2.80 9.34
N PHE A 18 -0.95 3.31 9.08
CA PHE A 18 -0.75 4.51 8.27
C PHE A 18 -1.29 4.36 6.84
N ALA A 19 -1.07 3.20 6.19
CA ALA A 19 -1.62 2.92 4.87
C ALA A 19 -3.16 2.94 4.86
N MET A 20 -3.79 2.42 5.91
CA MET A 20 -5.26 2.46 6.07
C MET A 20 -5.77 3.90 6.20
N LEU A 21 -5.12 4.73 7.03
CA LEU A 21 -5.47 6.14 7.17
C LEU A 21 -5.29 6.91 5.86
N PHE A 22 -4.18 6.67 5.16
CA PHE A 22 -3.89 7.35 3.90
C PHE A 22 -4.87 6.94 2.79
N SER A 23 -5.27 5.67 2.76
CA SER A 23 -6.32 5.17 1.86
C SER A 23 -7.64 5.90 2.08
N ASN A 24 -8.06 6.08 3.34
CA ASN A 24 -9.28 6.84 3.66
C ASN A 24 -9.23 8.29 3.15
N PHE A 25 -8.04 8.91 3.13
CA PHE A 25 -7.87 10.24 2.56
C PHE A 25 -7.88 10.24 1.03
N VAL A 26 -7.27 9.25 0.37
CA VAL A 26 -7.10 9.19 -1.09
C VAL A 26 -8.38 8.72 -1.82
N ILE A 27 -9.14 7.78 -1.24
CA ILE A 27 -10.39 7.24 -1.81
C ILE A 27 -11.38 8.33 -2.26
N PRO A 28 -11.72 9.37 -1.46
CA PRO A 28 -12.67 10.39 -1.91
C PRO A 28 -12.20 11.16 -3.15
N PHE A 29 -10.89 11.40 -3.30
CA PHE A 29 -10.34 12.02 -4.51
C PHE A 29 -10.46 11.10 -5.73
N ILE A 30 -10.25 9.80 -5.56
CA ILE A 30 -10.42 8.82 -6.63
C ILE A 30 -11.88 8.71 -7.06
N ILE A 31 -12.81 8.72 -6.10
CA ILE A 31 -14.24 8.76 -6.38
C ILE A 31 -14.58 10.04 -7.16
N PHE A 32 -14.06 11.20 -6.75
CA PHE A 32 -14.25 12.46 -7.45
C PHE A 32 -13.74 12.41 -8.91
N ILE A 33 -12.55 11.86 -9.13
CA ILE A 33 -12.00 11.66 -10.49
C ILE A 33 -12.87 10.68 -11.29
N THR A 34 -13.37 9.63 -10.65
CA THR A 34 -14.26 8.65 -11.27
C THR A 34 -15.54 9.31 -11.76
N TYR A 35 -16.13 10.19 -10.94
CA TYR A 35 -17.28 11.01 -11.33
C TYR A 35 -16.95 11.95 -12.50
N LYS A 36 -15.85 12.70 -12.42
CA LYS A 36 -15.44 13.64 -13.48
C LYS A 36 -15.19 12.95 -14.82
N LYS A 37 -14.57 11.78 -14.81
CA LYS A 37 -14.21 11.04 -16.03
C LYS A 37 -15.24 9.97 -16.43
N LYS A 38 -16.37 9.87 -15.72
CA LYS A 38 -17.42 8.86 -15.93
C LYS A 38 -16.86 7.42 -15.99
N LEU A 39 -15.85 7.12 -15.18
CA LEU A 39 -15.15 5.82 -15.13
C LEU A 39 -15.92 4.77 -14.32
N PHE A 40 -17.22 4.69 -14.56
CA PHE A 40 -18.10 3.73 -13.93
C PHE A 40 -18.29 2.48 -14.79
N ASP A 41 -18.59 1.37 -14.14
CA ASP A 41 -18.90 0.12 -14.82
C ASP A 41 -20.35 0.15 -15.36
N PRO A 42 -20.59 -0.20 -16.65
CA PRO A 42 -21.95 -0.31 -17.17
C PRO A 42 -22.76 -1.41 -16.46
N ILE A 43 -24.06 -1.15 -16.34
CA ILE A 43 -25.04 -2.11 -15.82
C ILE A 43 -25.24 -3.18 -16.91
N ASP A 44 -24.92 -4.42 -16.57
CA ASP A 44 -25.04 -5.59 -17.44
C ASP A 44 -25.96 -6.59 -16.72
N SER A 45 -26.85 -7.26 -17.47
CA SER A 45 -27.77 -8.28 -16.94
C SER A 45 -27.05 -9.49 -16.33
N ARG A 46 -25.78 -9.69 -16.68
CA ARG A 46 -24.91 -10.70 -16.05
C ARG A 46 -24.33 -10.27 -14.70
N LYS A 47 -24.44 -9.00 -14.31
CA LYS A 47 -23.84 -8.46 -13.09
C LYS A 47 -24.91 -8.26 -12.01
N LEU A 48 -24.60 -8.67 -10.78
CA LEU A 48 -25.51 -8.56 -9.63
C LEU A 48 -25.80 -7.11 -9.22
N HIS A 49 -24.94 -6.17 -9.60
CA HIS A 49 -25.06 -4.77 -9.19
C HIS A 49 -25.91 -3.96 -10.17
N GLN A 50 -27.04 -3.48 -9.68
CA GLN A 50 -27.95 -2.56 -10.38
C GLN A 50 -27.49 -1.09 -10.30
N ARG A 51 -26.44 -0.80 -9.53
CA ARG A 51 -25.88 0.54 -9.34
C ARG A 51 -24.53 0.67 -10.04
N SER A 52 -24.26 1.88 -10.52
CA SER A 52 -22.98 2.30 -11.07
C SER A 52 -21.85 2.19 -10.02
N ILE A 53 -20.87 1.30 -10.24
CA ILE A 53 -19.71 1.07 -9.36
C ILE A 53 -18.47 1.75 -9.96
N PRO A 54 -17.66 2.49 -9.17
CA PRO A 54 -16.42 3.09 -9.66
C PRO A 54 -15.37 2.01 -9.97
N ARG A 55 -14.76 2.05 -11.17
CA ARG A 55 -13.76 1.05 -11.61
C ARG A 55 -12.34 1.29 -11.09
N LEU A 56 -12.11 2.42 -10.42
CA LEU A 56 -10.77 2.88 -10.03
C LEU A 56 -10.37 2.51 -8.59
N GLY A 57 -11.14 1.68 -7.88
CA GLY A 57 -10.83 1.30 -6.49
C GLY A 57 -9.43 0.73 -6.32
N GLY A 58 -8.99 -0.16 -7.22
CA GLY A 58 -7.64 -0.75 -7.19
C GLY A 58 -6.50 0.24 -7.48
N VAL A 59 -6.81 1.37 -8.15
CA VAL A 59 -5.82 2.42 -8.44
C VAL A 59 -5.41 3.17 -7.18
N ALA A 60 -6.26 3.18 -6.14
CA ALA A 60 -5.90 3.71 -4.83
C ALA A 60 -4.86 2.84 -4.13
N PHE A 61 -5.02 1.52 -4.24
CA PHE A 61 -4.35 0.57 -3.38
C PHE A 61 -2.87 0.41 -3.73
N ALA A 62 -2.56 0.16 -5.00
CA ALA A 62 -1.19 -0.08 -5.46
C ALA A 62 -0.19 1.04 -5.09
N PRO A 63 -0.44 2.33 -5.39
CA PRO A 63 0.54 3.38 -5.07
C PRO A 63 0.74 3.56 -3.57
N ILE A 64 -0.32 3.41 -2.76
CA ILE A 64 -0.25 3.53 -1.30
C ILE A 64 0.62 2.40 -0.74
N GLN A 65 0.38 1.15 -1.17
CA GLN A 65 1.20 0.02 -0.74
C GLN A 65 2.66 0.17 -1.12
N VAL A 66 2.95 0.54 -2.38
CA VAL A 66 4.33 0.71 -2.86
C VAL A 66 5.03 1.82 -2.07
N PHE A 67 4.36 2.94 -1.84
CA PHE A 67 4.90 4.05 -1.06
C PHE A 67 5.17 3.65 0.40
N THR A 68 4.19 3.04 1.08
CA THR A 68 4.34 2.60 2.47
C THR A 68 5.44 1.55 2.60
N LEU A 69 5.54 0.60 1.67
CA LEU A 69 6.59 -0.41 1.66
C LEU A 69 7.97 0.23 1.48
N ALA A 70 8.14 1.08 0.48
CA ALA A 70 9.40 1.76 0.21
C ALA A 70 9.85 2.61 1.42
N LEU A 71 8.93 3.38 2.01
CA LEU A 71 9.20 4.17 3.20
C LEU A 71 9.62 3.29 4.39
N THR A 72 8.89 2.20 4.63
CA THR A 72 9.20 1.24 5.71
C THR A 72 10.58 0.62 5.53
N LEU A 73 10.93 0.20 4.30
CA LEU A 73 12.24 -0.36 3.99
C LEU A 73 13.37 0.65 4.27
N VAL A 74 13.20 1.91 3.85
CA VAL A 74 14.19 2.97 4.12
C VAL A 74 14.37 3.19 5.62
N ILE A 75 13.28 3.24 6.39
CA ILE A 75 13.32 3.44 7.84
C ILE A 75 14.02 2.25 8.52
N VAL A 76 13.61 1.02 8.21
CA VAL A 76 14.18 -0.20 8.79
C VAL A 76 15.68 -0.30 8.49
N TYR A 77 16.10 0.02 7.27
CA TYR A 77 17.50 0.03 6.87
C TYR A 77 18.31 1.12 7.58
N LYS A 78 17.84 2.38 7.56
CA LYS A 78 18.55 3.52 8.15
C LYS A 78 18.69 3.40 9.67
N LEU A 79 17.66 2.91 10.34
CA LEU A 79 17.64 2.75 11.79
C LEU A 79 18.23 1.38 12.25
N ARG A 80 18.64 0.53 11.30
CA ARG A 80 19.20 -0.82 11.57
C ARG A 80 18.29 -1.66 12.49
N LEU A 81 16.97 -1.54 12.29
CA LEU A 81 15.96 -2.22 13.13
C LEU A 81 15.91 -3.73 12.89
N VAL A 82 16.38 -4.18 11.73
CA VAL A 82 16.49 -5.59 11.38
C VAL A 82 17.92 -5.85 10.89
N HIS A 83 18.54 -6.89 11.44
CA HIS A 83 19.85 -7.34 10.99
C HIS A 83 19.67 -8.18 9.72
N PHE A 84 19.73 -7.52 8.57
CA PHE A 84 19.78 -8.23 7.29
C PHE A 84 21.13 -8.95 7.21
N GLN A 85 21.10 -10.29 7.17
CA GLN A 85 22.30 -11.12 6.95
C GLN A 85 22.85 -10.98 5.51
N ILE A 86 22.13 -10.24 4.66
CA ILE A 86 22.47 -9.99 3.27
C ILE A 86 23.51 -8.88 3.21
N LYS A 87 24.65 -9.17 2.60
CA LYS A 87 25.68 -8.15 2.40
C LYS A 87 25.28 -7.28 1.22
N SER A 88 25.34 -5.96 1.35
CA SER A 88 24.78 -5.03 0.35
C SER A 88 25.32 -5.23 -1.08
N TRP A 89 26.52 -5.78 -1.21
CA TRP A 89 27.15 -6.12 -2.50
C TRP A 89 26.63 -7.40 -3.16
N GLU A 90 25.88 -8.26 -2.46
CA GLU A 90 25.21 -9.42 -3.05
C GLU A 90 23.92 -9.00 -3.78
N LEU A 91 23.33 -7.87 -3.40
CA LEU A 91 22.10 -7.32 -3.99
C LEU A 91 22.33 -6.57 -5.29
N PHE A 92 23.49 -5.91 -5.41
CA PHE A 92 23.94 -5.29 -6.65
C PHE A 92 25.05 -6.18 -7.19
N PRO A 93 24.79 -7.14 -8.09
CA PRO A 93 25.87 -7.78 -8.81
C PRO A 93 26.65 -6.63 -9.47
N MET A 94 27.83 -6.34 -8.92
CA MET A 94 28.74 -5.36 -9.47
C MET A 94 29.01 -5.84 -10.90
N PHE A 95 28.53 -5.05 -11.87
CA PHE A 95 28.96 -5.17 -13.26
C PHE A 95 30.44 -4.81 -13.33
#